data_AF-A0A554VQZ9-F1
#
_entry.id   AF-A0A554VQZ9-F1
#
_cell.length_a   1.000
_cell.length_b   1.000
_cell.length_c   1.000
_cell.angle_alpha   90.00
_cell.angle_beta   90.00
_cell.angle_gamma   90.00
#
_symmetry.space_group_name_H-M   'P 1'
#
loop_
_entity.id
_entity.type
_entity.pdbx_description
1 polymer ?
#
loop_
_entity_poly.entity_id
_entity_poly.type
_entity_poly.pdbx_seq_one_letter_code
_entity_poly.pdbx_strand_id
1 'polypeptide(L)'
;MEKTTRLFVSCEEAKYICDKNQYGEATFIELIKLNIRLMYCKMTRAYSKRNGKLTKAMDKSNIQSIPSTDKEVMKQKLQEQLTK
;
A
#
# COMPACT_ATOMS: atom_id res chain seq x y z
N MET A 1 1.79 -15.17 22.98
CA MET A 1 2.94 -14.91 22.08
C MET A 1 2.96 -16.04 21.06
N GLU A 2 2.18 -15.90 19.97
CA GLU A 2 2.07 -16.97 18.96
C GLU A 2 3.32 -16.97 18.06
N LYS A 3 3.90 -18.16 17.94
CA LYS A 3 5.16 -18.43 17.25
C LYS A 3 5.00 -18.20 15.75
N THR A 4 5.65 -17.19 15.21
CA THR A 4 5.81 -16.92 13.78
C THR A 4 6.69 -18.00 13.15
N THR A 5 6.09 -19.11 12.71
CA THR A 5 6.75 -19.99 11.74
C THR A 5 6.96 -19.19 10.46
N ARG A 6 8.13 -19.25 9.82
CA ARG A 6 8.57 -18.38 8.69
C ARG A 6 7.55 -18.09 7.57
N LEU A 7 6.53 -18.93 7.40
CA LEU A 7 5.48 -18.84 6.38
C LEU A 7 4.15 -18.22 6.88
N PHE A 8 3.91 -18.17 8.19
CA PHE A 8 2.69 -17.65 8.78
C PHE A 8 2.97 -16.30 9.44
N VAL A 9 2.14 -15.31 9.13
CA VAL A 9 2.21 -13.96 9.69
C VAL A 9 1.07 -13.72 10.68
N SER A 10 1.32 -12.83 11.65
CA SER A 10 0.32 -12.38 12.60
C SER A 10 -0.80 -11.60 11.90
N CYS A 11 -1.90 -11.36 12.60
CA CYS A 11 -2.98 -10.49 12.10
C CYS A 11 -2.48 -9.06 11.80
N GLU A 12 -1.60 -8.53 12.64
CA GLU A 12 -1.06 -7.17 12.53
C GLU A 12 -0.07 -7.06 11.38
N GLU A 13 0.86 -8.02 11.28
CA GLU A 13 1.79 -8.12 10.15
C GLU A 13 1.04 -8.24 8.82
N ALA A 14 -0.04 -9.03 8.79
CA ALA A 14 -0.85 -9.16 7.59
C ALA A 14 -1.58 -7.86 7.21
N LYS A 15 -2.00 -7.03 8.18
CA LYS A 15 -2.55 -5.69 7.89
C LYS A 15 -1.49 -4.79 7.28
N TYR A 16 -0.28 -4.78 7.86
CA TYR A 16 0.84 -4.02 7.30
C TYR A 16 1.18 -4.46 5.87
N ILE A 17 1.20 -5.77 5.59
CA ILE A 17 1.39 -6.28 4.23
C ILE A 17 0.21 -5.90 3.31
N CYS A 18 -1.03 -5.87 3.80
CA CYS A 18 -2.18 -5.38 3.01
C CYS A 18 -1.99 -3.91 2.59
N ASP A 19 -1.49 -3.07 3.49
CA ASP A 19 -1.21 -1.66 3.19
C ASP A 19 -0.09 -1.52 2.17
N LYS A 20 1.04 -2.23 2.38
CA LYS A 20 2.12 -2.28 1.38
C LYS A 20 1.63 -2.72 0.01
N ASN A 21 0.78 -3.75 -0.04
CA ASN A 21 0.21 -4.24 -1.28
C ASN A 21 -0.72 -3.20 -1.94
N GLN A 22 -1.45 -2.40 -1.15
CA GLN A 22 -2.30 -1.32 -1.68
C GLN A 22 -1.49 -0.24 -2.41
N TYR A 23 -0.26 0.03 -1.96
CA TYR A 23 0.65 1.02 -2.56
C TYR A 23 1.65 0.42 -3.56
N GLY A 24 1.60 -0.88 -3.84
CA GLY A 24 2.56 -1.55 -4.73
C GLY A 24 3.96 -1.75 -4.13
N GLU A 25 4.07 -1.69 -2.81
CA GLU A 25 5.34 -1.79 -2.05
C GLU A 25 5.57 -3.19 -1.46
N ALA A 26 4.61 -4.11 -1.59
CA ALA A 26 4.73 -5.47 -1.08
C ALA A 26 5.65 -6.33 -1.96
N THR A 27 6.59 -7.03 -1.31
CA THR A 27 7.46 -8.00 -1.97
C THR A 27 6.70 -9.28 -2.30
N PHE A 28 7.21 -10.05 -3.27
CA PHE A 28 6.59 -11.32 -3.67
C PHE A 28 6.41 -12.31 -2.50
N ILE A 29 7.41 -12.42 -1.61
CA ILE A 29 7.34 -13.30 -0.44
C ILE A 29 6.28 -12.82 0.56
N GLU A 30 6.12 -11.51 0.75
CA GLU A 30 5.06 -10.94 1.59
C GLU A 30 3.67 -11.25 1.01
N LEU A 31 3.50 -11.20 -0.31
CA LEU A 31 2.25 -11.57 -0.97
C LEU A 31 1.89 -13.04 -0.77
N ILE A 32 2.87 -13.96 -0.85
CA ILE A 32 2.63 -15.38 -0.54
C ILE A 32 2.13 -15.55 0.90
N LYS A 33 2.82 -14.92 1.87
CA LYS A 33 2.42 -14.97 3.29
C LYS A 33 1.02 -14.39 3.52
N LEU A 34 0.71 -13.27 2.86
CA LEU A 34 -0.61 -12.64 2.95
C LEU A 34 -1.70 -13.55 2.38
N ASN A 35 -1.47 -14.19 1.23
CA ASN A 35 -2.42 -15.12 0.63
C ASN A 35 -2.72 -16.30 1.56
N ILE A 36 -1.69 -16.87 2.22
CA ILE A 36 -1.87 -17.91 3.23
C ILE A 36 -2.75 -17.40 4.38
N ARG A 37 -2.47 -16.20 4.93
CA ARG A 37 -3.29 -15.60 6.00
C ARG A 37 -4.74 -15.38 5.58
N LEU A 38 -4.96 -14.90 4.36
CA LEU A 38 -6.27 -14.67 3.78
C LEU A 38 -7.08 -15.97 3.70
N MET A 39 -6.47 -17.15 3.57
CA MET A 39 -7.19 -18.42 3.52
C MET A 39 -7.94 -18.76 4.81
N TYR A 40 -7.55 -18.25 5.98
CA TYR A 40 -8.19 -18.60 7.26
C TYR A 40 -8.58 -17.40 8.13
N CYS A 41 -7.96 -16.23 7.95
CA CYS A 41 -8.22 -15.08 8.79
C CYS A 41 -9.33 -14.17 8.24
N LYS A 42 -10.53 -14.25 8.83
CA LYS A 42 -11.68 -13.39 8.47
C LYS A 42 -11.36 -11.89 8.57
N MET A 43 -10.59 -11.48 9.58
CA MET A 43 -10.21 -10.08 9.78
C MET A 43 -9.32 -9.56 8.65
N THR A 44 -8.28 -10.32 8.26
CA THR A 44 -7.42 -9.96 7.13
C THR A 44 -8.21 -9.90 5.82
N ARG A 45 -9.15 -10.83 5.58
CA ARG A 45 -10.04 -10.76 4.40
C ARG A 45 -10.91 -9.49 4.40
N ALA A 46 -11.49 -9.15 5.55
CA ALA A 46 -12.33 -7.97 5.68
C ALA A 46 -11.52 -6.68 5.44
N TYR A 47 -10.29 -6.62 5.97
CA TYR A 47 -9.37 -5.51 5.79
C TYR A 47 -8.95 -5.36 4.33
N SER A 48 -8.44 -6.41 3.70
CA SER A 48 -8.07 -6.43 2.28
C SER A 48 -9.24 -6.04 1.37
N LYS A 49 -10.46 -6.52 1.65
CA LYS A 49 -11.67 -6.14 0.91
C LYS A 49 -12.02 -4.66 1.04
N ARG A 50 -11.81 -4.05 2.22
CA ARG A 50 -12.03 -2.61 2.43
C ARG A 50 -11.02 -1.79 1.64
N ASN A 51 -9.73 -2.15 1.69
CA ASN A 51 -8.69 -1.46 0.92
C ASN A 51 -8.96 -1.57 -0.59
N GLY A 52 -9.37 -2.74 -1.09
CA GLY A 52 -9.75 -2.90 -2.49
C GLY A 52 -10.97 -2.07 -2.92
N LYS A 53 -11.93 -1.82 -2.01
CA LYS A 53 -13.04 -0.88 -2.28
C LYS A 53 -12.55 0.56 -2.34
N LEU A 54 -11.63 0.94 -1.44
CA LEU A 54 -11.03 2.27 -1.42
C LEU A 54 -10.26 2.55 -2.72
N THR A 55 -9.39 1.63 -3.15
CA THR A 55 -8.67 1.75 -4.43
C THR A 55 -9.64 1.96 -5.59
N LYS A 56 -10.69 1.13 -5.72
CA LYS A 56 -11.70 1.30 -6.77
C LYS A 56 -12.43 2.65 -6.71
N ALA A 57 -12.70 3.16 -5.51
CA ALA A 57 -13.33 4.46 -5.36
C ALA A 57 -12.40 5.60 -5.80
N MET A 58 -11.11 5.50 -5.49
CA MET A 58 -10.08 6.45 -5.91
C MET A 58 -9.83 6.39 -7.42
N ASP A 59 -9.81 5.21 -8.02
CA ASP A 59 -9.66 5.06 -9.47
C ASP A 59 -10.87 5.66 -10.21
N LYS A 60 -12.07 5.49 -9.65
CA LYS A 60 -13.31 6.02 -10.22
C LYS A 60 -13.45 7.53 -10.07
N SER A 61 -12.87 8.15 -9.05
CA SER A 61 -12.98 9.60 -8.82
C SER A 61 -12.16 10.43 -9.82
N ASN A 62 -11.42 9.80 -10.74
CA ASN A 62 -10.64 10.45 -11.79
C ASN A 62 -9.80 11.63 -11.27
N ILE A 63 -9.12 11.39 -10.14
CA ILE A 63 -8.32 12.43 -9.48
C ILE A 63 -7.18 12.82 -10.41
N GLN A 64 -7.19 14.08 -10.85
CA GLN A 64 -6.09 14.65 -11.61
C GLN A 64 -4.93 14.92 -10.66
N SER A 65 -3.95 14.03 -10.67
CA SER A 65 -2.68 14.25 -10.00
C SER A 65 -1.83 15.22 -10.81
N ILE A 66 -0.99 15.99 -10.13
CA ILE A 66 0.02 16.84 -10.77
C ILE A 66 0.97 15.93 -11.56
N PRO A 67 1.16 16.17 -12.87
CA PRO A 67 2.13 15.45 -13.68
C PRO A 67 3.53 15.50 -13.06
N SER A 68 4.30 14.43 -13.19
CA SER A 68 5.68 14.40 -12.68
C SER A 68 6.53 15.53 -13.25
N THR A 69 6.34 15.88 -14.52
CA THR A 69 7.00 17.02 -15.18
C THR A 69 6.76 18.34 -14.45
N ASP A 70 5.49 18.64 -14.17
CA ASP A 70 5.09 19.89 -13.54
C ASP A 70 5.59 19.95 -12.10
N LYS A 71 5.60 18.79 -11.43
CA LYS A 71 6.17 18.65 -10.09
C LYS A 71 7.67 18.94 -10.06
N GLU A 72 8.44 18.47 -11.04
CA GLU A 72 9.88 18.78 -11.12
C GLU A 72 10.12 20.25 -11.46
N VAL A 73 9.34 20.86 -12.36
CA VAL A 73 9.43 22.30 -12.64
C VAL A 73 9.15 23.13 -11.39
N MET A 74 8.12 22.75 -10.60
CA MET A 74 7.81 23.43 -9.34
C MET A 74 8.95 23.30 -8.33
N LYS A 75 9.58 22.13 -8.21
CA LYS A 75 10.74 21.95 -7.31
C LYS A 75 11.94 22.80 -7.74
N GLN A 76 12.25 22.85 -9.03
CA GLN A 76 13.35 23.66 -9.55
C GLN A 76 13.13 25.14 -9.24
N LYS A 77 11.93 25.66 -9.57
CA LYS A 77 11.55 27.04 -9.24
C LYS A 77 11.65 27.33 -7.75
N LEU A 78 11.22 26.39 -6.90
CA LEU A 78 11.33 26.57 -5.46
C LEU A 78 12.79 26.64 -5.00
N GLN A 79 13.67 25.77 -5.53
CA GLN A 79 15.10 25.78 -5.21
C GLN A 79 15.78 27.08 -5.65
N GLU A 80 15.48 27.58 -6.85
CA GLU A 80 16.00 28.86 -7.36
C GLU A 80 15.63 30.06 -6.46
N GLN A 81 14.45 30.03 -5.85
CA GLN A 81 14.02 31.09 -4.93
C GLN A 81 14.64 30.96 -3.52
N LEU A 82 15.02 29.75 -3.12
CA LEU A 82 15.67 29.49 -1.83
C LEU A 82 17.18 29.76 -1.85
N THR A 83 17.82 29.71 -3.02
CA THR A 83 19.24 30.04 -3.21
C THR A 83 19.49 31.50 -3.61
N LYS A 84 18.41 32.27 -3.80
CA LYS A 84 18.43 33.72 -4.01
C LYS A 84 18.52 34.46 -2.68
#